data_AF-A0A7K8NBW9-F1
#
_entry.id   AF-A0A7K8NBW9-F1
#
_cell.length_a   1.000
_cell.length_b   1.000
_cell.length_c   1.000
_cell.angle_alpha   90.00
_cell.angle_beta   90.00
_cell.angle_gamma   90.00
#
_symmetry.space_group_name_H-M   'P 1'
#
loop_
_entity.id
_entity.type
_entity.pdbx_description
1 polymer ?
#
loop_
_entity_poly.entity_id
_entity_poly.type
_entity_poly.pdbx_seq_one_letter_code
_entity_poly.pdbx_strand_id
1 'polypeptide(L)'
;RRHVLEASQQLTEIINSQASDETPKPSEDAEMADDEEESALHCLWVDRFTPRRYTELLSDDYTNRCLLKWLKLWDTVVFGKEKPVKKAKPSTEAHPPLKQPKEQQNKWKSKAQLTEEILEAELDQHKRPKYKAALLCGPPGLGKTTLAHVIAKHAGYNAVEMNASDDRSPEAFRTRIEAATQMKSVLGAHEKPNCLIIDEIDGAPTASINVLLNIINRKEVETEAAPGAGRRRRREGGLLLRPIICICNDQ
;
A
#
# COMPACT_ATOMS: atom_id res chain seq x y z
N ARG A 1 36.62 21.25 34.46
CA ARG A 1 37.20 21.98 33.31
C ARG A 1 38.46 21.31 32.74
N ARG A 2 39.48 20.93 33.54
CA ARG A 2 40.65 20.16 33.03
C ARG A 2 40.28 18.80 32.43
N HIS A 3 39.47 18.00 33.14
CA HIS A 3 39.00 16.70 32.64
C HIS A 3 38.26 16.75 31.29
N VAL A 4 37.56 17.85 31.00
CA VAL A 4 36.80 18.01 29.74
C VAL A 4 37.74 18.35 28.58
N LEU A 5 38.82 19.09 28.86
CA LEU A 5 39.86 19.41 27.87
C LEU A 5 40.73 18.18 27.56
N GLU A 6 41.06 17.38 28.57
CA GLU A 6 41.78 16.10 28.38
C GLU A 6 40.95 15.11 27.56
N ALA A 7 39.65 14.97 27.86
CA ALA A 7 38.76 14.12 27.07
C ALA A 7 38.63 14.59 25.61
N SER A 8 38.60 15.91 25.38
CA SER A 8 38.54 16.48 24.03
C SER A 8 39.85 16.26 23.26
N GLN A 9 41.00 16.32 23.92
CA GLN A 9 42.30 16.05 23.29
C GLN A 9 42.46 14.57 22.96
N GLN A 10 42.06 13.68 23.88
CA GLN A 10 42.07 12.23 23.64
C GLN A 10 41.17 11.84 22.47
N LEU A 11 39.98 12.44 22.36
CA LEU A 11 39.09 12.21 21.21
C LEU A 11 39.70 12.72 19.89
N THR A 12 40.42 13.84 19.92
CA THR A 12 41.06 14.41 18.72
C THR A 12 42.26 13.56 18.28
N GLU A 13 43.02 12.98 19.22
CA GLU A 13 44.10 12.05 18.94
C GLU A 13 43.60 10.72 18.38
N ILE A 14 42.47 10.19 18.89
CA ILE A 14 41.84 8.97 18.37
C ILE A 14 41.33 9.17 16.93
N ILE A 15 40.74 10.33 16.62
CA ILE A 15 40.25 10.63 15.28
C ILE A 15 41.43 10.80 14.30
N ASN A 16 42.51 11.45 14.73
CA ASN A 16 43.69 11.65 13.88
C ASN A 16 44.53 10.38 13.72
N SER A 17 44.54 9.46 14.70
CA SER A 17 45.25 8.18 14.58
C SER A 17 44.53 7.20 13.64
N GLN A 18 43.21 7.30 13.50
CA GLN A 18 42.44 6.53 12.51
C GLN A 18 42.56 7.07 11.07
N ALA A 19 43.16 8.26 10.87
CA ALA A 19 43.37 8.84 9.55
C ALA A 19 44.71 8.44 8.90
N SER A 20 45.55 7.68 9.63
CA SER A 20 46.82 7.15 9.13
C SER A 20 46.96 5.69 9.55
N ASP A 21 46.34 4.78 8.80
CA ASP A 21 46.85 3.42 8.77
C ASP A 21 46.91 2.90 7.34
N GLU A 22 48.10 2.40 7.02
CA GLU A 22 48.45 1.75 5.77
C GLU A 22 47.69 0.42 5.70
N THR A 23 47.15 0.11 4.53
CA THR A 23 46.48 -1.17 4.23
C THR A 23 47.39 -2.37 4.48
N PRO A 24 47.04 -3.34 5.35
CA PRO A 24 47.54 -4.70 5.27
C PRO A 24 46.59 -5.54 4.40
N LYS A 25 47.16 -6.42 3.57
CA LYS A 25 46.40 -7.34 2.69
C LYS A 25 45.49 -8.29 3.50
N PRO A 26 44.27 -8.63 3.02
CA PRO A 26 43.40 -9.54 3.73
C PRO A 26 43.78 -11.02 3.49
N SER A 27 43.67 -11.82 4.55
CA SER A 27 43.54 -13.28 4.51
C SER A 27 42.05 -13.64 4.48
N GLU A 28 41.66 -14.44 3.48
CA GLU A 28 40.28 -14.64 2.98
C GLU A 28 39.27 -15.35 3.91
N ASP A 29 39.61 -15.65 5.18
CA ASP A 29 38.76 -16.48 6.05
C ASP A 29 38.08 -15.72 7.22
N ALA A 30 38.27 -14.39 7.34
CA ALA A 30 37.71 -13.59 8.45
C ALA A 30 36.62 -12.56 8.04
N GLU A 31 36.44 -12.30 6.75
CA GLU A 31 35.60 -11.18 6.25
C GLU A 31 34.08 -11.41 6.39
N MET A 32 33.62 -12.65 6.65
CA MET A 32 32.18 -12.96 6.68
C MET A 32 31.48 -12.57 8.00
N ALA A 33 32.21 -12.19 9.05
CA ALA A 33 31.64 -11.87 10.36
C ALA A 33 31.62 -10.37 10.70
N ASP A 34 32.60 -9.60 10.22
CA ASP A 34 32.69 -8.16 10.47
C ASP A 34 31.71 -7.34 9.60
N ASP A 35 31.39 -7.80 8.39
CA ASP A 35 30.49 -7.11 7.47
C ASP A 35 29.04 -7.01 8.00
N GLU A 36 28.57 -7.99 8.78
CA GLU A 36 27.22 -7.95 9.37
C GLU A 36 27.12 -6.95 10.54
N GLU A 37 28.19 -6.76 11.32
CA GLU A 37 28.23 -5.78 12.42
C GLU A 37 28.44 -4.34 11.92
N GLU A 38 29.27 -4.12 10.89
CA GLU A 38 29.41 -2.79 10.25
C GLU A 38 28.12 -2.37 9.53
N SER A 39 27.43 -3.30 8.86
CA SER A 39 26.15 -3.00 8.21
C SER A 39 25.05 -2.64 9.23
N ALA A 40 25.09 -3.18 10.45
CA ALA A 40 24.14 -2.85 11.51
C ALA A 40 24.41 -1.47 12.14
N LEU A 41 25.65 -0.99 12.12
CA LEU A 41 26.05 0.34 12.61
C LEU A 41 25.62 1.47 11.66
N HIS A 42 25.51 1.20 10.36
CA HIS A 42 25.10 2.16 9.33
C HIS A 42 23.57 2.21 9.06
N CYS A 43 22.77 1.43 9.79
CA CYS A 43 21.32 1.43 9.64
C CYS A 43 20.68 2.57 10.43
N LEU A 44 19.87 3.41 9.76
CA LEU A 44 19.13 4.46 10.46
C LEU A 44 18.16 3.84 11.46
N TRP A 45 17.96 4.49 12.61
CA TRP A 45 16.98 4.03 13.60
C TRP A 45 15.58 3.89 13.00
N VAL A 46 15.24 4.78 12.07
CA VAL A 46 13.96 4.71 11.35
C VAL A 46 13.81 3.40 10.59
N ASP A 47 14.87 2.89 9.96
CA ASP A 47 14.84 1.62 9.22
C ASP A 47 14.85 0.43 10.17
N ARG A 48 15.69 0.49 11.21
CA ARG A 48 15.83 -0.56 12.23
C ARG A 48 14.52 -0.82 12.98
N PHE A 49 13.80 0.24 13.34
CA PHE A 49 12.56 0.18 14.10
C PHE A 49 11.31 0.36 13.23
N THR A 50 11.43 0.30 11.90
CA THR A 50 10.27 0.35 11.01
C THR A 50 9.33 -0.82 11.31
N PRO A 51 8.03 -0.55 11.59
CA PRO A 51 7.01 -1.58 11.77
C PRO A 51 6.99 -2.58 10.61
N ARG A 52 7.03 -3.88 10.93
CA ARG A 52 6.94 -4.98 9.97
C ARG A 52 5.64 -5.77 10.10
N ARG A 53 4.96 -5.65 11.24
CA ARG A 53 3.71 -6.38 11.54
C ARG A 53 2.58 -5.42 11.87
N TYR A 54 1.35 -5.87 11.64
CA TYR A 54 0.13 -5.12 11.94
C TYR A 54 0.09 -4.62 13.40
N THR A 55 0.51 -5.46 14.34
CA THR A 55 0.53 -5.16 15.78
C THR A 55 1.59 -4.16 16.20
N GLU A 56 2.52 -3.81 15.32
CA GLU A 56 3.60 -2.83 15.56
C GLU A 56 3.22 -1.43 15.03
N LEU A 57 2.08 -1.30 14.34
CA LEU A 57 1.61 -0.02 13.82
C LEU A 57 1.14 0.89 14.96
N LEU A 58 1.66 2.11 14.97
CA LEU A 58 1.28 3.16 15.93
C LEU A 58 0.28 4.18 15.34
N SER A 59 -0.17 3.96 14.10
CA SER A 59 -1.26 4.72 13.48
C SER A 59 -2.60 4.40 14.13
N ASP A 60 -3.61 5.23 13.90
CA ASP A 60 -4.91 5.05 14.52
C ASP A 60 -5.56 3.71 14.11
N ASP A 61 -6.03 2.96 15.11
CA ASP A 61 -6.63 1.64 14.89
C ASP A 61 -7.81 1.67 13.92
N TYR A 62 -8.54 2.78 13.87
CA TYR A 62 -9.65 2.94 12.95
C TYR A 62 -9.20 2.91 11.49
N THR A 63 -8.22 3.74 11.11
CA THR A 63 -7.64 3.75 9.76
C THR A 63 -7.02 2.41 9.41
N ASN A 64 -6.29 1.79 10.33
CA ASN A 64 -5.68 0.47 10.13
C ASN A 64 -6.74 -0.58 9.75
N ARG A 65 -7.83 -0.64 10.52
CA ARG A 65 -8.97 -1.53 10.25
C ARG A 65 -9.71 -1.18 8.97
N CYS A 66 -9.89 0.10 8.66
CA CYS A 66 -10.57 0.54 7.45
C CYS A 66 -9.80 0.12 6.19
N LEU A 67 -8.48 0.36 6.17
CA LEU A 67 -7.64 -0.04 5.04
C LEU A 67 -7.60 -1.56 4.87
N LEU A 68 -7.46 -2.30 5.98
CA LEU A 68 -7.50 -3.76 5.96
C LEU A 68 -8.86 -4.30 5.48
N LYS A 69 -9.97 -3.75 5.99
CA LYS A 69 -11.33 -4.11 5.56
C LYS A 69 -11.51 -3.84 4.07
N TRP A 70 -11.04 -2.70 3.57
CA TRP A 70 -11.07 -2.38 2.14
C TRP A 70 -10.27 -3.38 1.30
N LEU A 71 -9.02 -3.71 1.69
CA LEU A 71 -8.24 -4.73 0.99
C LEU A 71 -8.94 -6.10 0.99
N LYS A 72 -9.63 -6.46 2.07
CA LYS A 72 -10.39 -7.71 2.15
C LYS A 72 -11.59 -7.77 1.21
N LEU A 73 -12.12 -6.63 0.78
CA LEU A 73 -13.18 -6.61 -0.25
C LEU A 73 -12.67 -7.11 -1.61
N TRP A 74 -11.35 -7.06 -1.85
CA TRP A 74 -10.71 -7.59 -3.05
C TRP A 74 -10.47 -9.10 -3.00
N ASP A 75 -10.65 -9.77 -1.86
CA ASP A 75 -10.20 -11.16 -1.69
C ASP A 75 -10.82 -12.12 -2.73
N THR A 76 -12.10 -11.90 -3.09
CA THR A 76 -12.82 -12.74 -4.05
C THR A 76 -12.22 -12.67 -5.46
N VAL A 77 -11.92 -11.47 -5.95
CA VAL A 77 -11.40 -11.27 -7.31
C VAL A 77 -9.90 -11.53 -7.40
N VAL A 78 -9.15 -11.28 -6.31
CA VAL A 78 -7.68 -11.40 -6.30
C VAL A 78 -7.25 -12.83 -5.97
N PHE A 79 -7.83 -13.44 -4.93
CA PHE A 79 -7.43 -14.76 -4.43
C PHE A 79 -8.44 -15.87 -4.74
N GLY A 80 -9.58 -15.55 -5.37
CA GLY A 80 -10.63 -16.55 -5.63
C GLY A 80 -11.34 -17.05 -4.37
N LYS A 81 -11.17 -16.37 -3.23
CA LYS A 81 -11.81 -16.76 -1.97
C LYS A 81 -13.29 -16.41 -2.02
N GLU A 82 -14.15 -17.41 -2.04
CA GLU A 82 -15.59 -17.15 -1.91
C GLU A 82 -15.88 -16.54 -0.54
N LYS A 83 -16.61 -15.42 -0.51
CA LYS A 83 -17.08 -14.86 0.77
C LYS A 83 -17.98 -15.93 1.41
N PRO A 84 -17.76 -16.28 2.70
CA PRO A 84 -18.73 -17.12 3.40
C PRO A 84 -20.07 -16.41 3.33
N VAL A 85 -21.06 -17.07 2.73
CA VAL A 85 -22.44 -16.56 2.67
C VAL A 85 -22.85 -16.30 4.11
N LYS A 86 -23.00 -15.02 4.48
CA LYS A 86 -23.64 -14.66 5.74
C LYS A 86 -25.05 -15.23 5.64
N LYS A 87 -25.29 -16.39 6.27
CA LYS A 87 -26.65 -16.89 6.48
C LYS A 87 -27.42 -15.73 7.08
N ALA A 88 -28.45 -15.27 6.38
CA ALA A 88 -29.37 -14.28 6.92
C ALA A 88 -29.79 -14.78 8.30
N LYS A 89 -29.59 -13.96 9.33
CA LYS A 89 -30.16 -14.27 10.65
C LYS A 89 -31.65 -14.51 10.43
N PRO A 90 -32.22 -15.64 10.88
CA PRO A 90 -33.67 -15.80 10.84
C PRO A 90 -34.27 -14.65 11.64
N SER A 91 -35.12 -13.89 10.99
CA SER A 91 -35.92 -12.83 11.56
C SER A 91 -36.79 -13.41 12.66
N THR A 92 -36.45 -13.14 13.92
CA THR A 92 -37.39 -13.33 15.03
C THR A 92 -38.46 -12.25 14.95
N GLU A 93 -39.69 -12.66 15.23
CA GLU A 93 -40.94 -12.05 14.79
C GLU A 93 -41.25 -10.65 15.36
N ALA A 94 -41.94 -9.88 14.52
CA ALA A 94 -42.94 -8.84 14.77
C ALA A 94 -43.09 -8.25 16.19
N HIS A 95 -42.68 -6.98 16.34
CA HIS A 95 -43.32 -6.03 17.25
C HIS A 95 -43.91 -4.85 16.44
N PRO A 96 -45.11 -4.35 16.79
CA PRO A 96 -45.82 -3.33 16.01
C PRO A 96 -45.14 -1.94 16.09
N PRO A 97 -45.31 -1.08 15.08
CA PRO A 97 -44.56 0.16 15.00
C PRO A 97 -45.16 1.23 15.92
N LEU A 98 -44.41 1.67 16.92
CA LEU A 98 -44.68 2.92 17.63
C LEU A 98 -44.27 4.08 16.71
N LYS A 99 -45.24 4.84 16.21
CA LYS A 99 -45.01 6.04 15.39
C LYS A 99 -44.24 7.08 16.20
N GLN A 100 -42.98 7.33 15.85
CA GLN A 100 -42.28 8.56 16.22
C GLN A 100 -42.34 9.57 15.05
N PRO A 101 -42.44 10.89 15.33
CA PRO A 101 -42.57 11.90 14.29
C PRO A 101 -41.32 11.93 13.40
N LYS A 102 -41.54 12.13 12.10
CA LYS A 102 -40.50 12.42 11.12
C LYS A 102 -39.85 13.77 11.45
N GLU A 103 -38.78 13.76 12.24
CA GLU A 103 -37.81 14.84 12.19
C GLU A 103 -36.84 14.56 11.03
N GLN A 104 -37.04 15.30 9.95
CA GLN A 104 -36.05 15.48 8.89
C GLN A 104 -34.84 16.22 9.48
N GLN A 105 -33.97 15.46 10.14
CA GLN A 105 -32.69 15.98 10.59
C GLN A 105 -31.68 15.77 9.46
N ASN A 106 -31.15 16.88 8.94
CA ASN A 106 -30.01 16.88 8.02
C ASN A 106 -28.83 16.18 8.73
N LYS A 107 -28.68 14.88 8.47
CA LYS A 107 -27.79 14.01 9.25
C LYS A 107 -26.37 14.17 8.72
N TRP A 108 -25.61 15.08 9.31
CA TRP A 108 -24.17 15.14 9.11
C TRP A 108 -23.58 13.84 9.66
N LYS A 109 -23.29 12.89 8.77
CA LYS A 109 -22.68 11.60 9.14
C LYS A 109 -21.23 11.86 9.53
N SER A 110 -20.74 11.16 10.56
CA SER A 110 -19.32 11.24 10.91
C SER A 110 -18.46 10.62 9.80
N LYS A 111 -17.19 11.03 9.68
CA LYS A 111 -16.23 10.44 8.74
C LYS A 111 -16.16 8.91 8.89
N ALA A 112 -16.29 8.44 10.13
CA ALA A 112 -16.29 7.01 10.43
C ALA A 112 -17.54 6.30 9.88
N GLN A 113 -18.73 6.87 10.08
CA GLN A 113 -19.98 6.32 9.55
C GLN A 113 -20.00 6.28 8.02
N LEU A 114 -19.50 7.34 7.38
CA LEU A 114 -19.40 7.39 5.91
C LEU A 114 -18.45 6.31 5.38
N THR A 115 -17.30 6.14 6.04
CA THR A 115 -16.32 5.14 5.64
C THR A 115 -16.85 3.72 5.85
N GLU A 116 -17.58 3.46 6.93
CA GLU A 116 -18.24 2.17 7.15
C GLU A 116 -19.28 1.85 6.08
N GLU A 117 -20.14 2.81 5.73
CA GLU A 117 -21.12 2.67 4.65
C GLU A 117 -20.46 2.40 3.30
N ILE A 118 -19.33 3.07 3.00
CA ILE A 118 -18.52 2.82 1.81
C ILE A 118 -17.96 1.39 1.79
N LEU A 119 -17.51 0.89 2.95
CA LEU A 119 -16.95 -0.46 3.09
C LEU A 119 -18.03 -1.55 3.15
N GLU A 120 -19.27 -1.17 3.44
CA GLU A 120 -20.47 -2.01 3.36
C GLU A 120 -21.14 -1.97 1.99
N ALA A 121 -20.74 -1.01 1.14
CA ALA A 121 -21.24 -0.93 -0.22
C ALA A 121 -21.00 -2.25 -0.97
N GLU A 122 -22.03 -2.67 -1.70
CA GLU A 122 -22.01 -3.89 -2.50
C GLU A 122 -20.87 -3.87 -3.53
N LEU A 123 -20.35 -5.06 -3.83
CA LEU A 123 -19.33 -5.25 -4.87
C LEU A 123 -19.93 -4.92 -6.24
N ASP A 124 -19.07 -4.52 -7.20
CA ASP A 124 -19.49 -4.34 -8.58
C ASP A 124 -19.85 -5.69 -9.24
N GLN A 125 -20.34 -5.63 -10.48
CA GLN A 125 -20.71 -6.81 -11.27
C GLN A 125 -19.56 -7.82 -11.43
N HIS A 126 -18.31 -7.37 -11.28
CA HIS A 126 -17.10 -8.19 -11.37
C HIS A 126 -16.57 -8.62 -9.99
N LYS A 127 -17.39 -8.49 -8.93
CA LYS A 127 -17.03 -8.81 -7.54
C LYS A 127 -15.84 -7.98 -7.02
N ARG A 128 -15.63 -6.78 -7.55
CA ARG A 128 -14.60 -5.83 -7.08
C ARG A 128 -15.23 -4.79 -6.17
N PRO A 129 -14.45 -4.12 -5.32
CA PRO A 129 -14.98 -3.00 -4.54
C PRO A 129 -15.40 -1.85 -5.46
N LYS A 130 -16.49 -1.17 -5.12
CA LYS A 130 -16.96 0.03 -5.85
C LYS A 130 -15.84 1.06 -6.01
N TYR A 131 -15.09 1.29 -4.93
CA TYR A 131 -13.91 2.13 -4.89
C TYR A 131 -12.65 1.28 -5.06
N LYS A 132 -12.00 1.39 -6.24
CA LYS A 132 -10.86 0.54 -6.59
C LYS A 132 -9.51 1.09 -6.09
N ALA A 133 -9.51 2.30 -5.55
CA ALA A 133 -8.34 2.88 -4.91
C ALA A 133 -8.70 3.37 -3.50
N ALA A 134 -7.75 3.22 -2.58
CA ALA A 134 -7.77 3.87 -1.28
C ALA A 134 -6.80 5.05 -1.28
N LEU A 135 -7.12 6.11 -0.55
CA LEU A 135 -6.25 7.28 -0.42
C LEU A 135 -5.93 7.50 1.06
N LEU A 136 -4.65 7.44 1.40
CA LEU A 136 -4.12 7.79 2.73
C LEU A 136 -3.59 9.22 2.68
N CYS A 137 -4.28 10.13 3.38
CA CYS A 137 -3.89 11.54 3.49
C CYS A 137 -3.54 11.88 4.93
N GLY A 138 -2.47 12.66 5.11
CA GLY A 138 -2.10 13.22 6.40
C GLY A 138 -0.68 13.79 6.37
N PRO A 139 -0.25 14.51 7.41
CA PRO A 139 1.08 15.12 7.45
C PRO A 139 2.20 14.09 7.30
N PRO A 140 3.40 14.52 6.88
CA PRO A 140 4.57 13.65 6.79
C PRO A 140 4.94 13.09 8.18
N GLY A 141 5.57 11.92 8.21
CA GLY A 141 6.00 11.28 9.46
C GLY A 141 4.94 10.49 10.23
N LEU A 142 3.68 10.44 9.79
CA LEU A 142 2.64 9.58 10.39
C LEU A 142 2.71 8.09 9.98
N GLY A 143 3.75 7.69 9.24
CA GLY A 143 3.93 6.31 8.81
C GLY A 143 2.92 5.84 7.76
N LYS A 144 2.40 6.73 6.90
CA LYS A 144 1.42 6.38 5.84
C LYS A 144 1.96 5.30 4.89
N THR A 145 3.20 5.46 4.43
CA THR A 145 3.91 4.50 3.57
C THR A 145 4.11 3.17 4.30
N THR A 146 4.59 3.22 5.54
CA THR A 146 4.73 2.04 6.40
C THR A 146 3.39 1.32 6.60
N LEU A 147 2.32 2.04 6.88
CA LEU A 147 0.98 1.50 7.06
C LEU A 147 0.51 0.76 5.81
N ALA A 148 0.63 1.38 4.64
CA ALA A 148 0.23 0.76 3.37
C ALA A 148 0.98 -0.56 3.13
N HIS A 149 2.30 -0.57 3.34
CA HIS A 149 3.14 -1.76 3.19
C HIS A 149 2.78 -2.88 4.17
N VAL A 150 2.68 -2.55 5.45
CA VAL A 150 2.39 -3.53 6.50
C VAL A 150 1.01 -4.13 6.28
N ILE A 151 0.00 -3.32 5.96
CA ILE A 151 -1.38 -3.78 5.74
C ILE A 151 -1.48 -4.63 4.47
N ALA A 152 -0.83 -4.25 3.37
CA ALA A 152 -0.78 -5.05 2.15
C ALA A 152 -0.13 -6.43 2.40
N LYS A 153 1.04 -6.45 3.04
CA LYS A 153 1.74 -7.69 3.39
C LYS A 153 0.92 -8.56 4.35
N HIS A 154 0.30 -7.95 5.36
CA HIS A 154 -0.58 -8.61 6.32
C HIS A 154 -1.81 -9.23 5.65
N ALA A 155 -2.39 -8.56 4.64
CA ALA A 155 -3.52 -9.07 3.87
C ALA A 155 -3.15 -10.19 2.87
N GLY A 156 -1.86 -10.47 2.69
CA GLY A 156 -1.34 -11.54 1.82
C GLY A 156 -0.92 -11.07 0.42
N TYR A 157 -0.77 -9.77 0.20
CA TYR A 157 -0.30 -9.20 -1.06
C TYR A 157 1.22 -9.07 -1.11
N ASN A 158 1.75 -8.99 -2.33
CA ASN A 158 3.07 -8.43 -2.59
C ASN A 158 2.92 -6.91 -2.76
N ALA A 159 3.51 -6.11 -1.89
CA ALA A 159 3.45 -4.66 -1.99
C ALA A 159 4.44 -4.20 -3.08
N VAL A 160 3.94 -3.55 -4.13
CA VAL A 160 4.74 -2.94 -5.19
C VAL A 160 4.59 -1.43 -5.05
N GLU A 161 5.67 -0.76 -4.67
CA GLU A 161 5.68 0.69 -4.47
C GLU A 161 6.21 1.39 -5.72
N MET A 162 5.61 2.54 -6.04
CA MET A 162 6.19 3.53 -6.93
C MET A 162 5.93 4.92 -6.35
N ASN A 163 6.93 5.80 -6.43
CA ASN A 163 6.74 7.22 -6.13
C ASN A 163 6.18 7.93 -7.38
N ALA A 164 5.07 8.65 -7.24
CA ALA A 164 4.43 9.36 -8.34
C ALA A 164 5.15 10.65 -8.74
N SER A 165 5.88 11.27 -7.80
CA SER A 165 6.60 12.54 -8.03
C SER A 165 7.85 12.34 -8.90
N ASP A 166 8.43 11.13 -8.87
CA ASP A 166 9.57 10.75 -9.71
C ASP A 166 9.20 10.59 -11.20
N ASP A 167 7.94 10.26 -11.49
CA ASP A 167 7.45 9.92 -12.84
C ASP A 167 6.89 11.12 -13.59
N ARG A 168 7.80 11.88 -14.19
CA ARG A 168 7.44 13.10 -14.94
C ARG A 168 6.71 12.85 -16.25
N SER A 169 6.76 11.63 -16.82
CA SER A 169 6.04 11.31 -18.06
C SER A 169 4.80 10.43 -17.78
N PRO A 170 3.60 10.83 -18.24
CA PRO A 170 2.37 10.03 -18.11
C PRO A 170 2.49 8.62 -18.72
N GLU A 171 3.30 8.44 -19.75
CA GLU A 171 3.52 7.17 -20.44
C GLU A 171 4.33 6.19 -19.57
N ALA A 172 5.41 6.64 -18.93
CA ALA A 172 6.17 5.81 -17.99
C ALA A 172 5.31 5.45 -16.77
N PHE A 173 4.56 6.42 -16.25
CA PHE A 173 3.63 6.21 -15.13
C PHE A 173 2.59 5.13 -15.47
N ARG A 174 1.98 5.23 -16.67
CA ARG A 174 1.05 4.21 -17.18
C ARG A 174 1.69 2.84 -17.26
N THR A 175 2.90 2.76 -17.82
CA THR A 175 3.63 1.51 -18.02
C THR A 175 3.91 0.82 -16.69
N ARG A 176 4.31 1.58 -15.66
CA ARG A 176 4.53 1.05 -14.30
C ARG A 176 3.24 0.55 -13.66
N ILE A 177 2.13 1.30 -13.76
CA ILE A 177 0.84 0.83 -13.25
C ILE A 177 0.41 -0.45 -13.96
N GLU A 178 0.50 -0.51 -15.29
CA GLU A 178 0.13 -1.69 -16.06
C GLU A 178 1.02 -2.89 -15.72
N ALA A 179 2.33 -2.69 -15.56
CA ALA A 179 3.25 -3.73 -15.12
C ALA A 179 2.86 -4.26 -13.72
N ALA A 180 2.68 -3.38 -12.74
CA ALA A 180 2.35 -3.77 -11.38
C ALA A 180 0.97 -4.46 -11.25
N THR A 181 -0.02 -4.05 -12.06
CA THR A 181 -1.40 -4.53 -11.95
C THR A 181 -1.73 -5.72 -12.85
N GLN A 182 -1.04 -5.88 -13.99
CA GLN A 182 -1.29 -6.96 -14.96
C GLN A 182 -0.32 -8.12 -14.84
N MET A 183 0.89 -7.90 -14.30
CA MET A 183 1.84 -8.99 -14.09
C MET A 183 1.36 -9.87 -12.94
N LYS A 184 1.30 -11.18 -13.22
CA LYS A 184 1.43 -12.19 -12.15
C LYS A 184 2.91 -12.20 -11.79
N SER A 185 3.24 -12.32 -10.51
CA SER A 185 4.62 -12.61 -10.10
C SER A 185 5.12 -13.79 -10.96
N VAL A 186 6.39 -13.82 -11.35
CA VAL A 186 6.94 -14.84 -12.28
C VAL A 186 7.96 -15.75 -11.62
N LEU A 187 8.14 -15.63 -10.30
CA LEU A 187 9.18 -16.30 -9.53
C LEU A 187 8.60 -16.86 -8.22
N GLY A 188 8.39 -18.18 -8.16
CA GLY A 188 8.32 -18.96 -6.92
C GLY A 188 7.02 -19.76 -6.67
N ALA A 189 7.11 -20.82 -5.86
CA ALA A 189 5.99 -21.70 -5.49
C ALA A 189 4.91 -21.03 -4.59
N HIS A 190 5.06 -19.75 -4.24
CA HIS A 190 4.16 -18.96 -3.39
C HIS A 190 3.95 -17.54 -3.94
N GLU A 191 3.49 -17.42 -5.19
CA GLU A 191 3.21 -16.11 -5.80
C GLU A 191 2.08 -15.37 -5.07
N LYS A 192 2.44 -14.31 -4.34
CA LYS A 192 1.47 -13.36 -3.78
C LYS A 192 1.04 -12.37 -4.88
N PRO A 193 -0.26 -12.07 -5.01
CA PRO A 193 -0.74 -11.08 -5.96
C PRO A 193 -0.28 -9.68 -5.55
N ASN A 194 -0.04 -8.82 -6.53
CA ASN A 194 0.43 -7.46 -6.28
C ASN A 194 -0.66 -6.58 -5.67
N CYS A 195 -0.28 -5.73 -4.72
CA CYS A 195 -0.99 -4.52 -4.34
C CYS A 195 -0.10 -3.34 -4.72
N LEU A 196 -0.61 -2.45 -5.57
CA LEU A 196 0.14 -1.27 -5.99
C LEU A 196 0.01 -0.18 -4.93
N ILE A 197 1.14 0.39 -4.51
CA ILE A 197 1.23 1.56 -3.64
C ILE A 197 1.82 2.69 -4.48
N ILE A 198 1.09 3.79 -4.57
CA ILE A 198 1.53 5.00 -5.26
C ILE A 198 1.78 6.06 -4.20
N ASP A 199 3.05 6.29 -3.89
CA ASP A 199 3.46 7.30 -2.92
C ASP A 199 3.52 8.70 -3.54
N GLU A 200 3.40 9.73 -2.70
CA GLU A 200 3.44 11.16 -3.06
C GLU A 200 2.60 11.52 -4.30
N ILE A 201 1.35 11.03 -4.35
CA ILE A 201 0.46 11.25 -5.49
C ILE A 201 0.13 12.73 -5.72
N ASP A 202 0.24 13.55 -4.67
CA ASP A 202 0.13 15.00 -4.68
C ASP A 202 1.24 15.69 -5.50
N GLY A 203 2.42 15.07 -5.62
CA GLY A 203 3.50 15.56 -6.47
C GLY A 203 3.36 15.21 -7.95
N ALA A 204 2.39 14.37 -8.34
CA ALA A 204 2.29 13.85 -9.69
C ALA A 204 1.68 14.87 -10.67
N PRO A 205 2.12 14.90 -11.95
CA PRO A 205 1.49 15.72 -12.97
C PRO A 205 0.00 15.37 -13.15
N THR A 206 -0.86 16.37 -13.40
CA THR A 206 -2.30 16.17 -13.64
C THR A 206 -2.57 15.16 -14.76
N ALA A 207 -1.72 15.12 -15.78
CA ALA A 207 -1.81 14.13 -16.86
C ALA A 207 -1.64 12.68 -16.34
N SER A 208 -0.72 12.45 -15.40
CA SER A 208 -0.51 11.15 -14.74
C SER A 208 -1.71 10.78 -13.86
N ILE A 209 -2.28 11.73 -13.12
CA ILE A 209 -3.52 11.53 -12.36
C ILE A 209 -4.68 11.10 -13.27
N ASN A 210 -4.84 11.76 -14.41
CA ASN A 210 -5.87 11.40 -15.38
C ASN A 210 -5.68 9.99 -15.95
N VAL A 211 -4.43 9.56 -16.18
CA VAL A 211 -4.11 8.17 -16.56
C VAL A 211 -4.59 7.20 -15.48
N LEU A 212 -4.27 7.45 -14.21
CA LEU A 212 -4.71 6.60 -13.09
C LEU A 212 -6.24 6.51 -13.03
N LEU A 213 -6.94 7.63 -13.12
CA LEU A 213 -8.40 7.68 -13.10
C LEU A 213 -9.01 6.91 -14.27
N ASN A 214 -8.42 7.00 -15.46
CA ASN A 214 -8.85 6.23 -16.63
C ASN A 214 -8.69 4.72 -16.42
N ILE A 215 -7.61 4.28 -15.78
CA ILE A 215 -7.38 2.86 -15.44
C ILE A 215 -8.38 2.37 -14.39
N ILE A 216 -8.61 3.15 -13.33
CA ILE A 216 -9.56 2.83 -12.25
C ILE A 216 -11.00 2.73 -12.76
N ASN A 217 -11.40 3.67 -13.62
CA ASN A 217 -12.77 3.77 -14.11
C ASN A 217 -13.03 2.97 -15.38
N ARG A 218 -12.01 2.26 -15.89
CA ARG A 218 -12.14 1.44 -17.09
C ARG A 218 -13.25 0.41 -16.91
N LYS A 219 -14.26 0.50 -17.79
CA LYS A 219 -15.31 -0.52 -17.92
C LYS A 219 -14.83 -1.61 -18.86
N GLU A 220 -15.33 -2.83 -18.66
CA GLU A 220 -15.13 -3.89 -19.62
C GLU A 220 -15.85 -3.48 -20.91
N VAL A 221 -15.14 -3.49 -22.03
CA VAL A 221 -15.80 -3.33 -23.33
C VAL A 221 -16.27 -4.72 -23.70
N GLU A 222 -17.56 -5.00 -23.48
CA GLU A 222 -18.24 -6.18 -24.04
C GLU A 222 -17.91 -6.21 -25.52
N THR A 223 -17.09 -7.17 -25.90
CA THR A 223 -16.83 -7.43 -27.32
C THR A 223 -17.80 -8.53 -27.64
N GLU A 224 -18.89 -8.19 -28.30
CA GLU A 224 -19.65 -9.20 -29.03
C GLU A 224 -18.66 -9.86 -30.00
N ALA A 225 -18.22 -11.06 -29.63
CA ALA A 225 -17.34 -11.85 -30.44
C ALA A 225 -18.15 -12.31 -31.66
N ALA A 226 -18.03 -11.57 -32.76
CA ALA A 226 -18.46 -12.08 -34.06
C ALA A 226 -17.73 -13.42 -34.31
N PRO A 227 -18.44 -14.53 -34.59
CA PRO A 227 -17.82 -15.82 -34.76
C PRO A 227 -17.07 -15.83 -36.11
N GLY A 228 -15.75 -15.66 -36.08
CA GLY A 228 -14.94 -15.85 -37.30
C GLY A 228 -13.61 -15.11 -37.42
N ALA A 229 -13.22 -14.22 -36.51
CA ALA A 229 -11.96 -13.48 -36.65
C ALA A 229 -10.82 -14.08 -35.81
N GLY A 230 -10.06 -14.99 -36.43
CA GLY A 230 -8.77 -15.43 -35.92
C GLY A 230 -7.73 -14.31 -35.95
N ARG A 231 -7.47 -13.68 -34.80
CA ARG A 231 -6.15 -13.24 -34.29
C ARG A 231 -6.38 -12.58 -32.94
N ARG A 232 -5.81 -13.16 -31.87
CA ARG A 232 -5.74 -12.54 -30.54
C ARG A 232 -5.00 -11.19 -30.66
N ARG A 233 -5.73 -10.12 -30.94
CA ARG A 233 -5.29 -8.76 -30.60
C ARG A 233 -5.30 -8.71 -29.08
N ARG A 234 -4.14 -8.86 -28.45
CA ARG A 234 -3.96 -8.62 -27.02
C ARG A 234 -4.33 -7.15 -26.79
N ARG A 235 -5.59 -6.90 -26.43
CA ARG A 235 -6.09 -5.55 -26.17
C ARG A 235 -5.28 -4.95 -25.02
N GLU A 236 -4.77 -3.74 -25.22
CA GLU A 236 -4.07 -2.97 -24.19
C GLU A 236 -4.98 -2.75 -22.98
N GLY A 237 -4.55 -3.28 -21.82
CA GLY A 237 -5.16 -3.15 -20.50
C GLY A 237 -6.49 -3.90 -20.31
N GLY A 238 -6.46 -4.94 -19.48
CA GLY A 238 -7.68 -5.56 -18.96
C GLY A 238 -8.38 -4.67 -17.92
N LEU A 239 -9.46 -5.20 -17.34
CA LEU A 239 -10.02 -4.61 -16.12
C LEU A 239 -8.94 -4.52 -15.02
N LEU A 240 -9.04 -3.51 -14.15
CA LEU A 240 -8.22 -3.45 -12.95
C LEU A 240 -8.67 -4.55 -11.98
N LEU A 241 -7.80 -5.52 -11.74
CA LEU A 241 -8.03 -6.68 -10.85
C LEU A 241 -7.12 -6.68 -9.62
N ARG A 242 -6.40 -5.58 -9.38
CA ARG A 242 -5.48 -5.41 -8.25
C ARG A 242 -5.82 -4.13 -7.47
N PRO A 243 -5.72 -4.16 -6.14
CA PRO A 243 -5.92 -2.96 -5.32
C PRO A 243 -4.81 -1.93 -5.56
N ILE A 244 -5.19 -0.65 -5.49
CA ILE A 244 -4.27 0.49 -5.54
C ILE A 244 -4.43 1.32 -4.25
N ILE A 245 -3.33 1.56 -3.53
CA ILE A 245 -3.28 2.47 -2.39
C ILE A 245 -2.50 3.71 -2.83
N CYS A 246 -3.12 4.87 -2.79
CA CYS A 246 -2.45 6.14 -3.02
C CYS A 246 -2.13 6.82 -1.68
N ILE A 247 -1.00 7.50 -1.62
CA ILE A 247 -0.57 8.25 -0.43
C ILE A 247 -0.37 9.71 -0.85
N CYS A 248 -0.89 10.62 -0.03
CA CYS A 248 -0.84 12.05 -0.24
C CYS A 248 -0.38 12.74 1.06
N ASN A 249 0.52 13.71 0.93
CA ASN A 249 1.07 14.45 2.08
C ASN A 249 0.33 15.76 2.37
N ASP A 250 -0.40 16.30 1.39
CA ASP A 250 -1.14 17.56 1.51
C ASP A 250 -2.63 17.36 1.90
N GLN A 251 -3.21 18.33 2.62
CA GLN A 251 -4.66 18.37 2.95
C GLN A 251 -5.29 19.72 2.63
#